data_AF-A0A8T5M504-F1
#
_entry.id   AF-A0A8T5M504-F1
#
_cell.length_a   1.000
_cell.length_b   1.000
_cell.length_c   1.000
_cell.angle_alpha   90.00
_cell.angle_beta   90.00
_cell.angle_gamma   90.00
#
_symmetry.space_group_name_H-M   'P 1'
#
loop_
_entity.id
_entity.type
_entity.pdbx_description
1 polymer ?
#
loop_
_entity_poly.entity_id
_entity_poly.type
_entity_poly.pdbx_seq_one_letter_code
_entity_poly.pdbx_strand_id
1 'polypeptide(L)'
;MREMKETTIQEIVRIAKELASSGKKWHFHMLTPDCMFNDNKDKHAFILEDEEKQEVYVTYSDERYMDEGKELVKLIHGDKIVKEYEKDEKPPVITDENIQFMLDKAKKLNEKGIHWHHHMLFPDCIFNKHKGNWCIVFEDKEEDKLVESISEEEPSKSLRAIEVLYYAQKS
;
A
#
# COMPACT_ATOMS: atom_id res chain seq x y z
N MET A 1 14.52 -10.40 -10.90
CA MET A 1 13.98 -9.79 -9.66
C MET A 1 15.15 -9.12 -8.97
N ARG A 2 15.01 -7.87 -8.52
CA ARG A 2 16.10 -7.15 -7.83
C ARG A 2 16.40 -7.88 -6.51
N GLU A 3 17.67 -7.96 -6.13
CA GLU A 3 18.06 -8.51 -4.82
C GLU A 3 17.57 -7.57 -3.71
N MET A 4 16.92 -8.14 -2.70
CA MET A 4 16.44 -7.38 -1.54
C MET A 4 17.51 -7.38 -0.45
N LYS A 5 17.90 -6.20 0.01
CA LYS A 5 18.88 -6.01 1.09
C LYS A 5 18.16 -6.02 2.43
N GLU A 6 18.39 -7.05 3.23
CA GLU A 6 17.82 -7.12 4.57
C GLU A 6 18.42 -6.04 5.49
N THR A 7 17.56 -5.35 6.22
CA THR A 7 17.92 -4.28 7.17
C THR A 7 16.85 -4.15 8.26
N THR A 8 16.96 -3.13 9.11
CA THR A 8 16.00 -2.83 10.18
C THR A 8 14.90 -1.87 9.72
N ILE A 9 13.75 -1.89 10.40
CA ILE A 9 12.68 -0.93 10.12
C ILE A 9 13.13 0.52 10.35
N GLN A 10 13.97 0.77 11.35
CA GLN A 10 14.51 2.11 11.65
C GLN A 10 15.34 2.63 10.48
N GLU A 11 16.12 1.74 9.86
CA GLU A 11 16.93 2.08 8.69
C GLU A 11 16.06 2.32 7.45
N ILE A 12 15.03 1.50 7.23
CA ILE A 12 14.06 1.72 6.15
C ILE A 12 13.40 3.10 6.29
N VAL A 13 12.90 3.43 7.48
CA VAL A 13 12.25 4.73 7.73
C VAL A 13 13.24 5.89 7.55
N ARG A 14 14.49 5.74 7.98
CA ARG A 14 15.55 6.74 7.76
C ARG A 14 15.78 6.97 6.26
N ILE A 15 15.97 5.90 5.49
CA ILE A 15 16.19 5.98 4.04
C ILE A 15 14.99 6.64 3.34
N ALA A 16 13.77 6.22 3.66
CA ALA A 16 12.54 6.78 3.09
C ALA A 16 12.43 8.30 3.33
N LYS A 17 12.76 8.77 4.55
CA LYS A 17 12.79 10.21 4.88
C LYS A 17 13.84 10.97 4.08
N GLU A 18 15.02 10.39 3.89
CA GLU A 18 16.08 10.99 3.05
C GLU A 18 15.66 11.09 1.59
N LEU A 19 15.07 10.03 1.03
CA LEU A 19 14.56 10.01 -0.34
C LEU A 19 13.49 11.07 -0.53
N ALA A 20 12.53 11.17 0.38
CA ALA A 20 11.48 12.19 0.35
C ALA A 20 12.04 13.62 0.44
N SER A 21 12.94 13.89 1.39
CA SER A 21 13.55 15.21 1.56
C SER A 21 14.40 15.64 0.35
N SER A 22 14.90 14.67 -0.41
CA SER A 22 15.69 14.88 -1.63
C SER A 22 14.84 14.95 -2.90
N GLY A 23 13.50 14.83 -2.80
CA GLY A 23 12.59 14.80 -3.95
C GLY A 23 12.80 13.59 -4.88
N LYS A 24 13.37 12.50 -4.37
CA LYS A 24 13.61 11.27 -5.14
C LYS A 24 12.34 10.43 -5.22
N LYS A 25 12.26 9.57 -6.23
CA LYS A 25 11.18 8.59 -6.36
C LYS A 25 11.43 7.39 -5.47
N TRP A 26 10.42 7.02 -4.71
CA TRP A 26 10.44 5.87 -3.82
C TRP A 26 9.01 5.49 -3.46
N HIS A 27 8.83 4.25 -3.04
CA HIS A 27 7.59 3.78 -2.44
C HIS A 27 7.88 2.56 -1.56
N PHE A 28 6.87 2.06 -0.86
CA PHE A 28 7.03 0.94 0.06
C PHE A 28 5.83 0.00 0.02
N HIS A 29 6.02 -1.21 0.53
CA HIS A 29 4.98 -2.22 0.70
C HIS A 29 5.05 -2.81 2.10
N MET A 30 3.88 -3.03 2.70
CA MET A 30 3.73 -3.87 3.88
C MET A 30 3.13 -5.18 3.40
N LEU A 31 3.76 -6.31 3.64
CA LEU A 31 3.27 -7.60 3.19
C LEU A 31 2.96 -8.49 4.39
N THR A 32 1.74 -9.01 4.48
CA THR A 32 1.37 -10.03 5.48
C THR A 32 1.91 -11.41 5.09
N PRO A 33 2.02 -12.38 6.01
CA PRO A 33 2.46 -13.74 5.67
C PRO A 33 1.60 -14.42 4.59
N ASP A 34 0.31 -14.10 4.57
CA ASP A 34 -0.66 -14.57 3.59
C ASP A 34 -0.80 -13.62 2.37
N CYS A 35 0.00 -12.56 2.29
CA CYS A 35 0.05 -11.69 1.13
C CYS A 35 0.61 -12.46 -0.06
N MET A 36 -0.01 -12.27 -1.22
CA MET A 36 0.42 -12.90 -2.47
C MET A 36 1.85 -12.51 -2.90
N PHE A 37 2.31 -11.30 -2.54
CA PHE A 37 3.62 -10.78 -2.90
C PHE A 37 4.71 -11.13 -1.89
N ASN A 38 4.34 -11.72 -0.75
CA ASN A 38 5.28 -12.08 0.28
C ASN A 38 5.83 -13.50 0.04
N ASP A 39 7.10 -13.62 -0.29
CA ASP A 39 7.75 -14.93 -0.41
C ASP A 39 7.95 -15.59 0.98
N ASN A 40 7.96 -14.81 2.07
CA ASN A 40 8.07 -15.31 3.43
C ASN A 40 6.67 -15.56 4.02
N LYS A 41 6.28 -16.83 4.11
CA LYS A 41 4.94 -17.23 4.59
C LYS A 41 4.82 -17.33 6.12
N ASP A 42 5.90 -17.06 6.85
CA ASP A 42 5.92 -17.11 8.31
C ASP A 42 5.95 -15.72 8.96
N LYS A 43 6.42 -14.70 8.23
CA LYS A 43 6.64 -13.35 8.75
C LYS A 43 6.04 -12.28 7.87
N HIS A 44 5.68 -11.15 8.47
CA HIS A 44 5.43 -9.90 7.76
C HIS A 44 6.72 -9.40 7.14
N ALA A 45 6.62 -8.77 5.97
CA ALA A 45 7.73 -8.08 5.33
C ALA A 45 7.40 -6.59 5.18
N PHE A 46 8.36 -5.71 5.43
CA PHE A 46 8.28 -4.30 5.06
C PHE A 46 9.34 -4.04 4.00
N ILE A 47 8.92 -3.57 2.83
CA ILE A 47 9.79 -3.39 1.68
C ILE A 47 9.82 -1.92 1.30
N LEU A 48 11.01 -1.38 1.07
CA LEU A 48 11.23 -0.05 0.52
C LEU A 48 11.92 -0.18 -0.84
N GLU A 49 11.39 0.50 -1.85
CA GLU A 49 12.01 0.59 -3.17
C GLU A 49 12.56 2.01 -3.39
N ASP A 50 13.88 2.13 -3.54
CA ASP A 50 14.55 3.33 -4.07
C ASP A 50 14.56 3.20 -5.59
N GLU A 51 13.66 3.92 -6.26
CA GLU A 51 13.51 3.84 -7.72
C GLU A 51 14.69 4.50 -8.44
N GLU A 52 15.35 5.49 -7.84
CA GLU A 52 16.48 6.18 -8.46
C GLU A 52 17.72 5.27 -8.51
N LYS A 53 18.03 4.60 -7.40
CA LYS A 53 19.17 3.68 -7.33
C LYS A 53 18.83 2.26 -7.75
N GLN A 54 17.55 1.95 -7.95
CA GLN A 54 17.07 0.60 -8.23
C GLN A 54 17.45 -0.37 -7.09
N GLU A 55 17.40 0.11 -5.85
CA GLU A 55 17.71 -0.67 -4.65
C GLU A 55 16.41 -1.04 -3.92
N VAL A 56 16.38 -2.24 -3.35
CA VAL A 56 15.24 -2.72 -2.57
C VAL A 56 15.75 -3.12 -1.19
N TYR A 57 15.09 -2.60 -0.16
CA TYR A 57 15.39 -2.89 1.24
C TYR A 57 14.22 -3.64 1.86
N VAL A 58 14.49 -4.62 2.72
CA VAL A 58 13.45 -5.43 3.37
C VAL A 58 13.76 -5.64 4.84
N THR A 59 12.73 -5.74 5.67
CA THR A 59 12.83 -6.24 7.04
C THR A 59 11.68 -7.21 7.30
N TYR A 60 11.91 -8.22 8.16
CA TYR A 60 10.93 -9.25 8.49
C TYR A 60 10.56 -9.22 9.98
N SER A 61 9.28 -9.39 10.29
CA SER A 61 8.76 -9.30 11.66
C SER A 61 7.57 -10.23 11.89
N ASP A 62 7.28 -10.53 13.15
CA ASP A 62 6.04 -11.19 13.57
C ASP A 62 4.87 -10.19 13.67
N GLU A 63 5.18 -8.89 13.71
CA GLU A 63 4.20 -7.80 13.84
C GLU A 63 4.09 -6.96 12.56
N ARG A 64 2.92 -6.35 12.36
CA ARG A 64 2.66 -5.40 11.28
C ARG A 64 3.19 -4.03 11.69
N TYR A 65 4.11 -3.45 10.91
CA TYR A 65 4.64 -2.08 11.06
C TYR A 65 3.62 -1.01 10.63
N MET A 66 2.43 -1.02 11.24
CA MET A 66 1.32 -0.16 10.83
C MET A 66 1.59 1.31 11.10
N ASP A 67 2.31 1.63 12.18
CA ASP A 67 2.63 3.01 12.54
C ASP A 67 3.66 3.60 11.56
N GLU A 68 4.70 2.85 11.22
CA GLU A 68 5.70 3.23 10.22
C GLU A 68 5.08 3.32 8.82
N GLY A 69 4.23 2.37 8.45
CA GLY A 69 3.48 2.43 7.19
C GLY A 69 2.62 3.68 7.10
N LYS A 70 1.91 4.02 8.18
CA LYS A 70 1.09 5.24 8.26
C LYS A 70 1.93 6.51 8.21
N GLU A 71 3.14 6.50 8.74
CA GLU A 71 4.08 7.62 8.61
C GLU A 71 4.53 7.79 7.15
N LEU A 72 4.96 6.70 6.51
CA LEU A 72 5.52 6.76 5.15
C LEU A 72 4.46 7.06 4.09
N VAL A 73 3.23 6.56 4.22
CA VAL A 73 2.16 6.87 3.25
C VAL A 73 1.81 8.37 3.25
N LYS A 74 1.85 9.02 4.43
CA LYS A 74 1.66 10.47 4.55
C LYS A 74 2.81 11.25 3.93
N LEU A 75 4.02 10.71 4.01
CA LEU A 75 5.21 11.34 3.42
C LEU A 75 5.15 11.33 1.88
N ILE A 76 4.56 10.29 1.29
CA ILE A 76 4.40 10.19 -0.18
C ILE A 76 3.20 10.99 -0.68
N HIS A 77 2.01 10.76 -0.11
CA HIS A 77 0.75 11.27 -0.67
C HIS A 77 0.15 12.45 0.11
N GLY A 78 0.83 12.89 1.17
CA GLY A 78 0.37 13.94 2.07
C GLY A 78 -0.60 13.46 3.16
N ASP A 79 -0.76 14.28 4.19
CA ASP A 79 -1.52 13.95 5.40
C ASP A 79 -2.98 13.57 5.18
N LYS A 80 -3.60 14.06 4.10
CA LYS A 80 -5.02 13.83 3.83
C LYS A 80 -5.32 12.39 3.40
N ILE A 81 -4.31 11.61 3.02
CA ILE A 81 -4.50 10.27 2.47
C ILE A 81 -5.14 9.28 3.46
N VAL A 82 -4.82 9.43 4.76
CA VAL A 82 -5.33 8.56 5.84
C VAL A 82 -6.33 9.24 6.77
N LYS A 83 -6.72 10.49 6.48
CA LYS A 83 -7.65 11.24 7.32
C LYS A 83 -9.08 10.94 6.90
N GLU A 84 -9.93 10.61 7.88
CA GLU A 84 -11.37 10.54 7.69
C GLU A 84 -11.88 11.83 7.06
N TYR A 85 -12.91 11.69 6.21
CA TYR A 85 -13.56 12.82 5.59
C TYR A 85 -14.23 13.69 6.65
N GLU A 86 -14.02 15.01 6.56
CA GLU A 86 -14.74 15.95 7.42
C GLU A 86 -16.25 15.88 7.14
N LYS A 87 -17.08 16.29 8.11
CA LYS A 87 -18.54 16.18 8.02
C LYS A 87 -19.15 16.78 6.74
N ASP A 88 -18.53 17.83 6.22
CA ASP A 88 -18.96 18.54 5.01
C ASP A 88 -18.14 18.17 3.76
N GLU A 89 -17.12 17.31 3.91
CA GLU A 89 -16.30 16.82 2.80
C GLU A 89 -16.99 15.63 2.14
N LYS A 90 -17.29 15.77 0.85
CA LYS A 90 -17.83 14.66 0.06
C LYS A 90 -16.69 13.72 -0.33
N PRO A 91 -16.84 12.39 -0.12
CA PRO A 91 -15.93 11.42 -0.69
C PRO A 91 -15.80 11.59 -2.21
N PRO A 92 -14.64 11.25 -2.79
CA PRO A 92 -14.44 11.36 -4.24
C PRO A 92 -15.45 10.48 -4.98
N VAL A 93 -15.91 10.97 -6.13
CA VAL A 93 -16.69 10.15 -7.06
C VAL A 93 -15.72 9.17 -7.72
N ILE A 94 -15.96 7.88 -7.48
CA ILE A 94 -15.22 6.78 -8.09
C ILE A 94 -16.07 6.24 -9.24
N THR A 95 -15.48 6.13 -10.42
CA THR A 95 -16.15 5.58 -11.63
C THR A 95 -15.56 4.25 -12.06
N ASP A 96 -14.42 3.85 -11.50
CA ASP A 96 -13.80 2.56 -11.75
C ASP A 96 -14.57 1.48 -10.99
N GLU A 97 -15.13 0.52 -11.72
CA GLU A 97 -15.95 -0.57 -11.17
C GLU A 97 -15.16 -1.48 -10.23
N ASN A 98 -13.86 -1.70 -10.49
CA ASN A 98 -12.99 -2.50 -9.63
C ASN A 98 -12.71 -1.77 -8.33
N ILE A 99 -12.42 -0.46 -8.36
CA ILE A 99 -12.29 0.32 -7.12
C ILE A 99 -13.61 0.33 -6.35
N GLN A 100 -14.75 0.47 -7.04
CA GLN A 100 -16.07 0.45 -6.40
C GLN A 100 -16.29 -0.89 -5.67
N PHE A 101 -15.97 -2.01 -6.33
CA PHE A 101 -15.98 -3.35 -5.74
C PHE A 101 -15.08 -3.44 -4.50
N MET A 102 -13.83 -2.95 -4.59
CA MET A 102 -12.88 -2.96 -3.48
C MET A 102 -13.41 -2.20 -2.27
N LEU A 103 -13.96 -1.00 -2.48
CA LEU A 103 -14.51 -0.16 -1.42
C LEU A 103 -15.72 -0.82 -0.73
N ASP A 104 -16.62 -1.43 -1.50
CA ASP A 104 -17.80 -2.09 -0.95
C ASP A 104 -17.42 -3.37 -0.20
N LYS A 105 -16.43 -4.12 -0.68
CA LYS A 105 -15.88 -5.29 0.00
C LYS A 105 -15.17 -4.89 1.29
N ALA A 106 -14.28 -3.90 1.24
CA ALA A 106 -13.55 -3.37 2.39
C ALA A 106 -14.48 -2.91 3.53
N LYS A 107 -15.56 -2.18 3.21
CA LYS A 107 -16.57 -1.78 4.21
C LYS A 107 -17.21 -2.97 4.90
N LYS A 108 -17.64 -3.98 4.14
CA LYS A 108 -18.24 -5.22 4.69
C LYS A 108 -17.25 -5.99 5.57
N LEU A 109 -15.98 -6.05 5.17
CA LEU A 109 -14.94 -6.71 5.96
C LEU A 109 -14.67 -5.94 7.26
N ASN A 110 -14.61 -4.61 7.21
CA ASN A 110 -14.50 -3.75 8.41
C ASN A 110 -15.68 -3.95 9.37
N GLU A 111 -16.91 -4.00 8.86
CA GLU A 111 -18.12 -4.27 9.67
C GLU A 111 -18.05 -5.62 10.38
N LYS A 112 -17.47 -6.64 9.73
CA LYS A 112 -17.27 -7.98 10.29
C LYS A 112 -16.01 -8.10 11.16
N GLY A 113 -15.15 -7.09 11.22
CA GLY A 113 -13.84 -7.18 11.88
C GLY A 113 -12.88 -8.16 11.20
N ILE A 114 -13.02 -8.37 9.88
CA ILE A 114 -12.13 -9.22 9.10
C ILE A 114 -11.06 -8.35 8.46
N HIS A 115 -9.79 -8.74 8.65
CA HIS A 115 -8.67 -8.05 8.03
C HIS A 115 -8.63 -8.27 6.52
N TRP A 116 -8.29 -7.21 5.80
CA TRP A 116 -8.05 -7.23 4.36
C TRP A 116 -6.79 -6.44 4.02
N HIS A 117 -6.32 -6.65 2.79
CA HIS A 117 -5.03 -6.16 2.37
C HIS A 117 -5.10 -5.63 0.93
N HIS A 118 -4.42 -4.52 0.68
CA HIS A 118 -4.30 -3.90 -0.64
C HIS A 118 -2.88 -3.39 -0.86
N HIS A 119 -2.54 -3.13 -2.11
CA HIS A 119 -1.28 -2.51 -2.51
C HIS A 119 -1.56 -1.40 -3.52
N MET A 120 -0.76 -0.35 -3.47
CA MET A 120 -0.60 0.54 -4.61
C MET A 120 0.76 0.32 -5.24
N LEU A 121 0.75 -0.26 -6.42
CA LEU A 121 1.94 -0.58 -7.18
C LEU A 121 2.26 0.58 -8.12
N PHE A 122 3.45 1.16 -7.92
CA PHE A 122 3.97 2.24 -8.74
C PHE A 122 4.39 1.71 -10.12
N PRO A 123 4.49 2.57 -11.16
CA PRO A 123 4.85 2.15 -12.52
C PRO A 123 6.11 1.27 -12.61
N ASP A 124 7.12 1.53 -11.77
CA ASP A 124 8.40 0.83 -11.76
C ASP A 124 8.54 -0.20 -10.63
N CYS A 125 7.53 -0.32 -9.75
CA CYS A 125 7.49 -1.24 -8.61
C CYS A 125 7.80 -2.68 -9.01
N ILE A 126 8.67 -3.37 -8.28
CA ILE A 126 9.07 -4.75 -8.61
C ILE A 126 7.89 -5.74 -8.70
N PHE A 127 6.81 -5.50 -7.95
CA PHE A 127 5.61 -6.34 -7.94
C PHE A 127 4.61 -5.98 -9.05
N ASN A 128 4.77 -4.83 -9.69
CA ASN A 128 3.85 -4.38 -10.73
C ASN A 128 4.06 -5.13 -12.04
N LYS A 129 3.07 -5.91 -12.46
CA LYS A 129 3.05 -6.58 -13.77
C LYS A 129 2.68 -5.62 -14.92
N HIS A 130 2.10 -4.47 -14.61
CA HIS A 130 1.64 -3.45 -15.56
C HIS A 130 2.64 -2.28 -15.62
N LYS A 131 3.87 -2.57 -16.04
CA LYS A 131 4.95 -1.57 -16.08
C LYS A 131 4.56 -0.32 -16.86
N GLY A 132 4.91 0.85 -16.31
CA GLY A 132 4.53 2.15 -16.86
C GLY A 132 3.16 2.66 -16.40
N ASN A 133 2.33 1.83 -15.76
CA ASN A 133 1.03 2.21 -15.20
C ASN A 133 1.00 2.04 -13.68
N TRP A 134 0.15 2.80 -13.01
CA TRP A 134 -0.22 2.58 -11.63
C TRP A 134 -1.19 1.41 -11.55
N CYS A 135 -1.10 0.61 -10.48
CA CYS A 135 -2.04 -0.47 -10.23
C CYS A 135 -2.42 -0.52 -8.75
N ILE A 136 -3.71 -0.41 -8.44
CA ILE A 136 -4.21 -0.77 -7.11
C ILE A 136 -4.62 -2.24 -7.14
N VAL A 137 -4.08 -3.01 -6.20
CA VAL A 137 -4.39 -4.44 -6.03
C VAL A 137 -5.13 -4.63 -4.72
N PHE A 138 -6.22 -5.38 -4.73
CA PHE A 138 -6.95 -5.81 -3.54
C PHE A 138 -6.95 -7.35 -3.47
N GLU A 139 -6.57 -7.88 -2.32
CA GLU A 139 -6.50 -9.32 -2.08
C GLU A 139 -7.83 -9.82 -1.47
N ASP A 140 -8.72 -10.33 -2.32
CA ASP A 140 -10.00 -10.91 -1.89
C ASP A 140 -9.81 -12.37 -1.48
N LYS A 141 -9.42 -12.56 -0.22
CA LYS A 141 -9.17 -13.87 0.38
C LYS A 141 -10.41 -14.75 0.49
N GLU A 142 -11.62 -14.17 0.55
CA GLU A 142 -12.85 -14.98 0.60
C GLU A 142 -13.08 -15.70 -0.75
N GLU A 143 -12.64 -15.11 -1.86
CA GLU A 143 -12.83 -15.62 -3.23
C GLU A 143 -11.52 -16.12 -3.87
N ASP A 144 -10.43 -16.15 -3.11
CA ASP A 144 -9.07 -16.52 -3.56
C ASP A 144 -8.66 -15.81 -4.86
N LYS A 145 -8.89 -14.50 -4.94
CA LYS A 145 -8.64 -13.71 -6.15
C LYS A 145 -8.05 -12.34 -5.88
N LEU A 146 -7.46 -11.78 -6.93
CA LEU A 146 -6.98 -10.42 -6.97
C LEU A 146 -7.91 -9.56 -7.80
N VAL A 147 -8.24 -8.40 -7.27
CA VAL A 147 -8.92 -7.36 -8.03
C VAL A 147 -7.90 -6.27 -8.31
N GLU A 148 -7.79 -5.86 -9.57
CA GLU A 148 -6.81 -4.87 -10.02
C GLU A 148 -7.52 -3.69 -10.68
N SER A 149 -7.10 -2.48 -10.35
CA SER A 149 -7.47 -1.26 -11.09
C SER A 149 -6.20 -0.62 -11.63
N ILE A 150 -6.15 -0.40 -12.95
CA ILE A 150 -4.97 0.05 -13.68
C ILE A 150 -5.21 1.47 -14.18
N SER A 151 -4.26 2.38 -13.98
CA SER A 151 -4.36 3.76 -14.45
C SER A 151 -3.03 4.30 -14.97
N GLU A 152 -3.09 5.17 -15.99
CA GLU A 152 -1.91 5.86 -16.53
C GLU A 152 -1.38 6.93 -15.55
N GLU A 153 -2.30 7.60 -14.84
CA GLU A 153 -1.99 8.60 -13.82
C GLU A 153 -2.13 8.04 -12.40
N GLU A 154 -1.50 8.69 -11.42
CA GLU A 154 -1.61 8.30 -10.01
C GLU A 154 -3.09 8.34 -9.56
N PRO A 155 -3.66 7.22 -9.09
CA PRO A 155 -5.08 7.14 -8.75
C PRO A 155 -5.36 7.69 -7.33
N SER A 156 -4.82 8.88 -6.97
CA SER A 156 -4.79 9.37 -5.58
C SER A 156 -6.18 9.50 -4.94
N LYS A 157 -7.24 9.75 -5.74
CA LYS A 157 -8.63 9.78 -5.24
C LYS A 157 -9.11 8.40 -4.82
N SER A 158 -8.86 7.39 -5.65
CA SER A 158 -9.19 5.99 -5.37
C SER A 158 -8.37 5.48 -4.19
N LEU A 159 -7.06 5.77 -4.18
CA LEU A 159 -6.17 5.45 -3.08
C LEU A 159 -6.68 6.03 -1.76
N ARG A 160 -6.99 7.34 -1.71
CA ARG A 160 -7.52 7.96 -0.49
C ARG A 160 -8.76 7.25 0.04
N ALA A 161 -9.69 6.91 -0.86
CA ALA A 161 -10.93 6.23 -0.46
C ALA A 161 -10.65 4.84 0.16
N ILE A 162 -9.64 4.12 -0.35
CA ILE A 162 -9.21 2.82 0.17
C ILE A 162 -8.44 2.97 1.48
N GLU A 163 -7.45 3.86 1.54
CA GLU A 163 -6.58 4.07 2.71
C GLU A 163 -7.35 4.49 3.96
N VAL A 164 -8.38 5.34 3.81
CA VAL A 164 -9.28 5.70 4.91
C VAL A 164 -9.96 4.46 5.50
N LEU A 165 -10.40 3.51 4.68
CA LEU A 165 -10.98 2.26 5.16
C LEU A 165 -9.93 1.31 5.73
N TYR A 166 -8.74 1.26 5.10
CA TYR A 166 -7.66 0.37 5.51
C TYR A 166 -7.17 0.68 6.92
N TYR A 167 -6.91 1.95 7.21
CA TYR A 167 -6.46 2.39 8.54
C TYR A 167 -7.59 2.51 9.57
N ALA A 168 -8.85 2.33 9.16
CA ALA A 168 -10.01 2.22 10.07
C ALA A 168 -10.31 0.78 10.50
N GLN A 169 -9.57 -0.21 9.97
CA GLN A 169 -9.67 -1.61 10.43
C GLN A 169 -9.42 -1.69 11.93
N LYS A 170 -10.27 -2.44 12.63
CA LYS A 170 -10.08 -2.72 14.06
C LYS A 170 -8.97 -3.75 14.23
N SER A 171 -8.07 -3.49 15.18
CA SER A 171 -7.05 -4.43 15.65
C SER A 171 -7.60 -5.46 16.63
#